data_AF-A0A9E2JAI4-F1
#
_entry.id   AF-A0A9E2JAI4-F1
#
_cell.length_a   1.000
_cell.length_b   1.000
_cell.length_c   1.000
_cell.angle_alpha   90.00
_cell.angle_beta   90.00
_cell.angle_gamma   90.00
#
_symmetry.space_group_name_H-M   'P 1'
#
loop_
_entity.id
_entity.type
_entity.pdbx_description
1 polymer ?
#
loop_
_entity_poly.entity_id
_entity_poly.type
_entity_poly.pdbx_seq_one_letter_code
_entity_poly.pdbx_strand_id
1 'polypeptide(L)'
;MGNLSLELGDRDPEFRRKLNEVFDDMKQELIDLLVQARERGEIPVSLDPAETAEFLVAGWEGVLMQMKVRQSTAPHEPFTRLVFERLFREDA
;
A
#
# COMPACT_ATOMS: atom_id res chain seq x y z
N MET A 1 6.66 -14.08 2.53
CA MET A 1 6.19 -12.78 3.05
C MET A 1 5.06 -12.99 4.07
N GLY A 2 3.79 -13.18 3.69
CA GLY A 2 2.66 -13.22 4.66
C GLY A 2 2.80 -14.13 5.89
N ASN A 3 3.07 -15.43 5.71
CA ASN A 3 3.10 -16.35 6.86
C ASN A 3 4.33 -16.18 7.76
N LEU A 4 5.47 -15.82 7.19
CA LEU A 4 6.74 -15.68 7.90
C LEU A 4 6.83 -14.35 8.67
N SER A 5 6.29 -13.27 8.10
CA SER A 5 6.23 -11.96 8.75
C SER A 5 5.31 -11.96 9.98
N LEU A 6 4.20 -12.71 9.93
CA LEU A 6 3.28 -12.88 11.07
C LEU A 6 3.86 -13.81 12.15
N GLU A 7 4.48 -14.93 11.78
CA GLU A 7 5.06 -15.88 12.75
C GLU A 7 6.34 -15.37 13.44
N LEU A 8 7.16 -14.56 12.75
CA LEU A 8 8.41 -14.02 13.31
C LEU A 8 8.22 -12.64 13.97
N GLY A 9 7.25 -11.83 13.51
CA GLY A 9 6.94 -10.53 14.10
C GLY A 9 6.53 -10.63 15.57
N ASP A 10 5.93 -11.74 15.99
CA ASP A 10 5.57 -12.01 17.39
C ASP A 10 6.75 -12.49 18.25
N ARG A 11 7.81 -13.05 17.65
CA ARG A 11 8.87 -13.77 18.37
C ARG A 11 10.20 -13.03 18.46
N ASP A 12 10.41 -12.00 17.64
CA ASP A 12 11.67 -11.27 17.59
C ASP A 12 11.43 -9.74 17.44
N PRO A 13 11.68 -8.95 18.50
CA PRO A 13 11.56 -7.49 18.46
C PRO A 13 12.46 -6.80 17.43
N GLU A 14 13.63 -7.34 17.15
CA GLU A 14 14.55 -6.78 16.16
C GLU A 14 14.03 -7.05 14.74
N PHE A 15 13.49 -8.25 14.49
CA PHE A 15 12.83 -8.57 13.23
C PHE A 15 11.63 -7.66 12.97
N ARG A 16 10.76 -7.45 13.98
CA ARG A 16 9.62 -6.53 13.87
C ARG A 16 10.06 -5.10 13.57
N ARG A 17 11.13 -4.62 14.21
CA ARG A 17 11.70 -3.29 13.93
C ARG A 17 12.13 -3.17 12.47
N LYS A 18 12.94 -4.11 11.97
CA LYS A 18 13.41 -4.11 10.58
C LYS A 18 12.26 -4.20 9.58
N LEU A 19 11.23 -4.97 9.90
CA LEU A 19 10.04 -5.08 9.04
C LEU A 19 9.27 -3.75 9.00
N ASN A 20 9.11 -3.07 10.14
CA ASN A 20 8.51 -1.73 10.16
C ASN A 20 9.33 -0.73 9.36
N GLU A 21 10.66 -0.76 9.47
CA GLU A 21 11.55 0.10 8.68
C GLU A 21 11.34 -0.08 7.17
N VAL A 22 11.21 -1.32 6.69
CA VAL A 22 10.92 -1.59 5.27
C VAL A 22 9.56 -1.03 4.86
N PHE A 23 8.53 -1.15 5.71
CA PHE A 23 7.22 -0.58 5.41
C PHE A 23 7.24 0.95 5.43
N ASP A 24 7.96 1.56 6.36
CA ASP A 24 8.10 3.00 6.47
C ASP A 24 8.87 3.58 5.28
N ASP A 25 9.95 2.93 4.83
CA ASP A 25 10.70 3.29 3.63
C ASP A 25 9.79 3.23 2.38
N MET A 26 9.06 2.13 2.21
CA MET A 26 8.14 1.97 1.08
C MET A 26 7.00 3.02 1.09
N LYS A 27 6.48 3.35 2.27
CA LYS A 27 5.49 4.43 2.40
C LYS A 27 6.09 5.77 2.06
N GLN A 28 7.31 6.08 2.51
CA GLN A 28 7.94 7.36 2.24
C GLN A 28 8.14 7.58 0.73
N GLU A 29 8.60 6.56 0.01
CA GLU A 29 8.71 6.62 -1.47
C GLU A 29 7.35 6.90 -2.12
N LEU A 30 6.28 6.26 -1.63
CA LEU A 30 4.94 6.48 -2.15
C LEU A 30 4.38 7.86 -1.80
N ILE A 31 4.67 8.38 -0.61
CA ILE A 31 4.30 9.74 -0.18
C ILE A 31 4.92 10.75 -1.13
N ASP A 32 6.21 10.63 -1.43
CA ASP A 32 6.92 11.56 -2.31
C ASP A 32 6.31 11.56 -3.72
N LEU A 33 5.89 10.40 -4.23
CA LEU A 33 5.20 10.28 -5.51
C LEU A 33 3.80 10.91 -5.47
N LEU A 34 3.04 10.69 -4.39
CA LEU A 34 1.69 11.24 -4.22
C LEU A 34 1.71 12.77 -4.05
N VAL A 35 2.70 13.32 -3.35
CA VAL A 35 2.92 14.77 -3.24
C VAL A 35 3.12 15.35 -4.64
N GLN A 36 4.04 14.78 -5.42
CA GLN A 36 4.32 15.26 -6.77
C GLN A 36 3.11 15.11 -7.70
N ALA A 37 2.36 14.01 -7.61
CA ALA A 37 1.14 13.81 -8.39
C ALA A 37 0.08 14.85 -8.05
N ARG A 38 -0.09 15.17 -6.76
CA ARG A 38 -1.01 16.22 -6.31
C ARG A 38 -0.60 17.61 -6.79
N GLU A 39 0.69 17.94 -6.73
CA GLU A 39 1.23 19.21 -7.24
C GLU A 39 1.02 19.37 -8.76
N ARG A 40 1.01 18.26 -9.50
CA ARG A 40 0.70 18.23 -10.94
C ARG A 40 -0.80 18.16 -11.25
N GLY A 41 -1.66 18.05 -10.25
CA GLY A 41 -3.11 17.89 -10.43
C GLY A 41 -3.52 16.53 -11.02
N GLU A 42 -2.70 15.49 -10.84
CA GLU A 42 -2.99 14.13 -11.31
C GLU A 42 -3.87 13.33 -10.35
N ILE A 43 -3.96 13.76 -9.09
CA ILE A 43 -4.83 13.18 -8.06
C ILE A 43 -5.59 14.30 -7.33
N PRO A 44 -6.74 14.00 -6.70
CA PRO A 44 -7.55 15.01 -6.00
C PRO A 44 -6.77 15.71 -4.89
N VAL A 45 -6.93 17.03 -4.80
CA VAL A 45 -6.29 17.85 -3.74
C VAL A 45 -6.77 17.51 -2.33
N SER A 46 -7.93 16.86 -2.21
CA SER A 46 -8.50 16.38 -0.96
C SER A 46 -7.80 15.16 -0.37
N LEU A 47 -6.98 14.45 -1.17
CA LEU A 47 -6.21 13.32 -0.67
C LEU A 47 -5.00 13.81 0.14
N ASP A 48 -4.87 13.30 1.36
CA ASP A 48 -3.64 13.40 2.14
C ASP A 48 -2.64 12.34 1.65
N PRO A 49 -1.44 12.72 1.17
CA PRO A 49 -0.45 11.79 0.65
C PRO A 49 0.00 10.73 1.68
N ALA A 50 0.11 11.07 2.95
CA ALA A 50 0.58 10.16 4.00
C ALA A 50 -0.50 9.13 4.35
N GLU A 51 -1.74 9.57 4.56
CA GLU A 51 -2.87 8.68 4.79
C GLU A 51 -3.13 7.77 3.58
N THR A 52 -3.03 8.33 2.37
CA THR A 52 -3.19 7.58 1.12
C THR A 52 -2.11 6.51 0.97
N ALA A 53 -0.84 6.84 1.26
CA ALA A 53 0.25 5.86 1.20
C ALA A 53 0.06 4.71 2.20
N GLU A 54 -0.32 5.02 3.45
CA GLU A 54 -0.64 4.02 4.46
C GLU A 54 -1.75 3.06 3.98
N PHE A 55 -2.84 3.61 3.45
CA PHE A 55 -3.95 2.83 2.88
C PHE A 55 -3.50 1.93 1.73
N LEU A 56 -2.71 2.46 0.79
CA LEU A 56 -2.26 1.72 -0.39
C LEU A 56 -1.31 0.58 -0.02
N VAL A 57 -0.37 0.81 0.91
CA VAL A 57 0.56 -0.22 1.38
C VAL A 57 -0.19 -1.33 2.12
N ALA A 58 -1.08 -0.98 3.04
CA ALA A 58 -1.90 -1.96 3.77
C ALA A 58 -2.80 -2.77 2.82
N GLY A 59 -3.45 -2.11 1.87
CA GLY A 59 -4.29 -2.74 0.85
C GLY A 59 -3.50 -3.68 -0.06
N TRP A 60 -2.32 -3.27 -0.50
CA TRP A 60 -1.44 -4.07 -1.35
C TRP A 60 -0.96 -5.34 -0.63
N GLU A 61 -0.58 -5.26 0.65
CA GLU A 61 -0.21 -6.45 1.43
C GLU A 61 -1.39 -7.44 1.56
N GLY A 62 -2.61 -6.94 1.75
CA GLY A 62 -3.82 -7.75 1.75
C GLY A 62 -4.08 -8.45 0.41
N VAL A 63 -3.82 -7.77 -0.71
CA VAL A 63 -3.88 -8.34 -2.06
C VAL A 63 -2.81 -9.41 -2.25
N LEU A 64 -1.56 -9.12 -1.89
CA LEU A 64 -0.45 -10.06 -1.98
C LEU A 64 -0.67 -11.32 -1.14
N MET A 65 -1.35 -11.20 0.01
CA MET A 65 -1.78 -12.35 0.82
C MET A 65 -2.82 -13.18 0.07
N GLN A 66 -3.88 -12.55 -0.46
CA GLN A 66 -4.93 -13.25 -1.20
C GLN A 66 -4.41 -13.92 -2.47
N MET A 67 -3.47 -13.31 -3.18
CA MET A 67 -2.85 -13.90 -4.38
C MET A 67 -2.13 -15.21 -4.05
N LYS A 68 -1.39 -15.23 -2.92
CA LYS A 68 -0.72 -16.45 -2.43
C LYS A 68 -1.72 -17.54 -2.06
N VAL A 69 -2.76 -17.19 -1.29
CA VAL A 69 -3.79 -18.14 -0.84
C VAL A 69 -4.55 -18.75 -2.02
N ARG A 70 -4.92 -17.92 -3.02
CA ARG A 70 -5.70 -18.35 -4.18
C ARG A 70 -4.85 -18.91 -5.33
N GLN A 71 -3.52 -18.89 -5.20
CA GLN A 71 -2.58 -19.23 -6.27
C GLN A 71 -2.93 -18.53 -7.60
N SER A 72 -3.36 -17.28 -7.50
CA SER A 72 -3.92 -16.52 -8.63
C SER A 72 -3.60 -15.05 -8.47
N THR A 73 -3.34 -14.37 -9.58
CA THR A 73 -3.15 -12.92 -9.58
C THR A 73 -4.45 -12.15 -9.52
N ALA A 74 -5.61 -12.78 -9.77
CA ALA A 74 -6.91 -12.11 -9.87
C ALA A 74 -7.25 -11.09 -8.74
N PRO A 75 -6.85 -11.28 -7.46
CA PRO A 75 -7.12 -10.30 -6.42
C PRO A 75 -6.52 -8.90 -6.63
N HIS A 76 -5.48 -8.75 -7.46
CA HIS A 76 -4.89 -7.43 -7.74
C HIS A 76 -5.76 -6.54 -8.64
N GLU A 77 -6.55 -7.15 -9.54
CA GLU A 77 -7.37 -6.43 -10.51
C GLU A 77 -8.38 -5.47 -9.85
N PRO A 78 -9.21 -5.90 -8.88
CA PRO A 78 -10.14 -4.98 -8.22
C PRO A 78 -9.41 -3.90 -7.40
N PHE A 79 -8.26 -4.21 -6.82
CA PHE A 79 -7.47 -3.23 -6.06
C PHE A 79 -6.97 -2.11 -6.97
N THR A 80 -6.24 -2.46 -8.04
CA THR A 80 -5.73 -1.49 -9.02
C THR A 80 -6.87 -0.68 -9.62
N ARG A 81 -7.97 -1.34 -10.00
CA ARG A 81 -9.13 -0.66 -10.57
C ARG A 81 -9.71 0.38 -9.61
N LEU A 82 -9.93 0.04 -8.34
CA LEU A 82 -10.50 0.99 -7.38
C LEU A 82 -9.53 2.15 -7.09
N VAL A 83 -8.23 1.89 -6.98
CA VAL A 83 -7.23 2.93 -6.77
C VAL A 83 -7.24 3.94 -7.91
N PHE A 84 -7.14 3.49 -9.17
CA PHE A 84 -7.03 4.41 -10.30
C PHE A 84 -8.37 4.97 -10.78
N GLU A 85 -9.46 4.21 -10.72
CA GLU A 85 -10.76 4.64 -11.26
C GLU A 85 -11.66 5.32 -10.23
N ARG A 86 -11.38 5.17 -8.92
CA ARG A 86 -12.17 5.77 -7.84
C ARG A 86 -11.32 6.69 -6.97
N LEU A 87 -10.28 6.17 -6.34
CA LEU A 87 -9.51 6.95 -5.36
C LEU A 87 -8.80 8.15 -6.00
N PHE A 88 -8.15 7.93 -7.15
CA PHE A 88 -7.38 8.97 -7.86
C PHE A 88 -8.19 9.78 -8.87
N ARG A 89 -9.50 9.57 -9.00
CA ARG A 89 -10.32 10.43 -9.83
C ARG A 89 -10.92 11.55 -9.00
N GLU A 90 -10.87 12.77 -9.53
CA GLU A 90 -11.80 13.81 -9.10
C GLU A 90 -13.21 13.36 -9.51
N ASP A 91 -14.11 13.25 -8.53
CA ASP A 91 -15.53 13.31 -8.82
C ASP A 91 -15.78 14.69 -9.45
N ALA A 92 -16.36 14.68 -10.67
CA ALA A 92 -16.57 15.83 -11.56
C ALA A 92 -17.27 17.04 -10.94
#